data_AF-A0A9P1DX38-F1
#
_entry.id   AF-A0A9P1DX38-F1
#
_cell.length_a   1.000
_cell.length_b   1.000
_cell.length_c   1.000
_cell.angle_alpha   90.00
_cell.angle_beta   90.00
_cell.angle_gamma   90.00
#
_symmetry.space_group_name_H-M   'P 1'
#
loop_
_entity.id
_entity.type
_entity.pdbx_description
1 polymer ?
#
loop_
_entity_poly.entity_id
_entity_poly.type
_entity_poly.pdbx_seq_one_letter_code
_entity_poly.pdbx_strand_id
1 'polypeptide(L)'
;MERINELTEIQNSKVRTAYKMLFANTEVDLFTHLDMGVELDVDLIKRISTEYAMAKKQALEEASKTVDVDNMKHIAEDRTLIGETLERSAADWNAQKNKLYKQTGYRPTSDSPCLGAVEFLEDNEDDFGKELEDVLLIEHTREN
;
A
#
# COMPACT_ATOMS: atom_id res chain seq x y z
N MET A 1 3.06 31.58 -46.15
CA MET A 1 3.64 30.28 -45.72
C MET A 1 4.57 30.48 -44.54
N GLU A 2 5.52 31.40 -44.60
CA GLU A 2 6.54 31.64 -43.56
C GLU A 2 5.98 31.90 -42.15
N ARG A 3 5.05 32.85 -41.99
CA ARG A 3 4.40 33.13 -40.69
C ARG A 3 3.62 31.96 -40.07
N ILE A 4 3.08 31.06 -40.91
CA ILE A 4 2.33 29.89 -40.43
C ILE A 4 3.30 28.83 -39.91
N ASN A 5 4.45 28.65 -40.58
CA ASN A 5 5.51 27.76 -40.11
C ASN A 5 6.09 28.24 -38.78
N GLU A 6 6.37 29.54 -38.64
CA GLU A 6 6.85 30.14 -37.38
C GLU A 6 5.85 29.93 -36.22
N LEU A 7 4.56 30.17 -36.46
CA LEU A 7 3.51 29.92 -35.48
C LEU A 7 3.42 28.44 -35.08
N THR A 8 3.58 27.54 -36.05
CA THR A 8 3.59 26.08 -35.80
C THR A 8 4.80 25.67 -34.96
N GLU A 9 5.96 26.26 -35.23
CA GLU A 9 7.19 25.99 -34.50
C GLU A 9 7.15 26.52 -33.06
N ILE A 10 6.52 27.68 -32.83
CA ILE A 10 6.25 28.22 -31.50
C ILE A 10 5.30 27.31 -30.71
N GLN A 11 4.25 26.77 -31.35
CA GLN A 11 3.36 25.83 -30.67
C GLN A 11 4.08 24.52 -30.32
N ASN A 12 4.86 23.97 -31.25
CA ASN A 12 5.65 22.76 -31.02
C ASN A 12 6.69 22.95 -29.91
N SER A 13 7.32 24.12 -29.81
CA SER A 13 8.28 24.42 -28.74
C SER A 13 7.59 24.49 -27.37
N LYS A 14 6.41 25.12 -27.28
CA LYS A 14 5.60 25.15 -26.06
C LYS A 14 5.18 23.76 -25.60
N VAL A 15 4.74 22.92 -26.54
CA VAL A 15 4.39 21.51 -26.27
C VAL A 15 5.61 20.75 -25.73
N ARG A 16 6.78 20.89 -26.36
CA ARG A 16 8.02 20.25 -25.89
C ARG A 16 8.43 20.72 -24.49
N THR A 17 8.31 22.01 -24.20
CA THR A 17 8.64 22.56 -22.87
C THR A 17 7.67 22.05 -21.80
N ALA A 18 6.37 22.02 -22.08
CA ALA A 18 5.38 21.48 -21.15
C ALA A 18 5.63 19.98 -20.87
N TYR A 19 5.95 19.19 -21.90
CA TYR A 19 6.36 17.79 -21.72
C TYR A 19 7.61 17.66 -20.85
N LYS A 20 8.64 18.48 -21.10
CA LYS A 20 9.86 18.48 -20.27
C LYS A 20 9.56 18.84 -18.82
N MET A 21 8.69 19.82 -18.56
CA MET A 21 8.35 20.22 -17.19
C MET A 21 7.49 19.16 -16.48
N LEU A 22 6.56 18.51 -17.19
CA LEU A 22 5.75 17.42 -16.64
C LEU A 22 6.60 16.22 -16.23
N PHE A 23 7.61 15.86 -17.04
CA PHE A 23 8.51 14.74 -16.75
C PHE A 23 9.73 15.12 -15.91
N ALA A 24 10.04 16.41 -15.76
CA ALA A 24 11.01 16.89 -14.77
C ALA A 24 10.41 16.92 -13.36
N ASN A 25 9.11 16.63 -13.20
CA ASN A 25 8.48 16.55 -11.90
C ASN A 25 8.93 15.27 -11.18
N THR A 26 9.91 15.42 -10.30
CA THR A 26 10.56 14.35 -9.53
C THR A 26 9.58 13.58 -8.65
N GLU A 27 8.46 14.18 -8.24
CA GLU A 27 7.43 13.50 -7.45
C GLU A 27 6.68 12.46 -8.28
N VAL A 28 6.34 12.78 -9.54
CA VAL A 28 5.67 11.81 -10.43
C VAL A 28 6.60 10.65 -10.73
N ASP A 29 7.88 10.93 -10.96
CA ASP A 29 8.90 9.90 -11.16
C ASP A 29 8.97 8.97 -9.94
N LEU A 30 9.08 9.54 -8.73
CA LEU A 30 9.08 8.79 -7.47
C LEU A 30 7.89 7.84 -7.35
N PHE A 31 6.66 8.33 -7.60
CA PHE A 31 5.47 7.49 -7.51
C PHE A 31 5.41 6.43 -8.62
N THR A 32 5.87 6.74 -9.83
CA THR A 32 5.92 5.73 -10.91
C THR A 32 6.95 4.63 -10.67
N HIS A 33 7.97 4.89 -9.85
CA HIS A 33 8.98 3.91 -9.47
C HIS A 33 8.53 2.96 -8.34
N LEU A 34 7.57 3.36 -7.51
CA LEU A 34 7.09 2.53 -6.41
C LEU A 34 6.35 1.27 -6.94
N ASP A 35 6.79 0.11 -6.43
CA ASP A 35 6.06 -1.14 -6.54
C ASP A 35 5.27 -1.36 -5.25
N MET A 36 3.96 -1.09 -5.34
CA MET A 36 3.02 -1.26 -4.23
C MET A 36 3.03 -2.69 -3.67
N GLY A 37 3.33 -3.70 -4.49
CA GLY A 37 3.42 -5.09 -4.06
C GLY A 37 4.57 -5.34 -3.09
N VAL A 38 5.72 -4.73 -3.37
CA VAL A 38 6.94 -4.83 -2.57
C VAL A 38 6.86 -3.92 -1.34
N GLU A 39 6.43 -2.68 -1.52
CA GLU A 39 6.38 -1.67 -0.45
C GLU A 39 5.45 -2.10 0.70
N LEU A 40 4.32 -2.72 0.37
CA LEU A 40 3.34 -3.15 1.36
C LEU A 40 3.52 -4.61 1.79
N ASP A 41 4.56 -5.30 1.29
CA ASP A 41 4.79 -6.73 1.49
C ASP A 41 3.48 -7.54 1.39
N VAL A 42 2.88 -7.49 0.20
CA VAL A 42 1.56 -8.09 -0.05
C VAL A 42 1.57 -9.58 0.26
N ASP A 43 2.70 -10.26 0.05
CA ASP A 43 2.87 -11.68 0.34
C ASP A 43 2.80 -11.94 1.85
N LEU A 44 3.48 -11.13 2.67
CA LEU A 44 3.37 -11.19 4.12
C LEU A 44 1.93 -10.95 4.59
N ILE A 45 1.27 -9.90 4.10
CA ILE A 45 -0.11 -9.55 4.47
C ILE A 45 -1.08 -10.66 4.07
N LYS A 46 -0.89 -11.27 2.90
CA LYS A 46 -1.69 -12.41 2.44
C LYS A 46 -1.50 -13.63 3.31
N ARG A 47 -0.26 -13.92 3.71
CA ARG A 47 0.04 -15.03 4.64
C ARG A 47 -0.64 -14.81 6.00
N ILE A 48 -0.40 -13.67 6.65
CA ILE A 48 -0.94 -13.42 7.99
C ILE A 48 -2.47 -13.33 8.00
N SER A 49 -3.09 -12.78 6.95
CA SER A 49 -4.56 -12.72 6.85
C SER A 49 -5.17 -14.11 6.66
N THR A 50 -4.48 -15.00 5.94
CA THR A 50 -4.89 -16.41 5.81
C THR A 50 -4.74 -17.15 7.13
N GLU A 51 -3.61 -16.99 7.83
CA GLU A 51 -3.37 -17.57 9.15
C GLU A 51 -4.42 -17.11 10.17
N TYR A 52 -4.71 -15.82 10.20
CA TYR A 52 -5.75 -15.25 11.05
C TYR A 52 -7.13 -15.85 10.75
N ALA A 53 -7.52 -15.96 9.47
CA ALA A 53 -8.80 -16.55 9.09
C ALA A 53 -8.92 -18.01 9.52
N MET A 54 -7.84 -18.79 9.39
CA MET A 54 -7.80 -20.17 9.88
C MET A 54 -7.93 -20.25 11.40
N ALA A 55 -7.18 -19.43 12.14
CA ALA A 55 -7.22 -19.39 13.60
C ALA A 55 -8.60 -18.95 14.11
N LYS A 56 -9.20 -17.94 13.47
CA LYS A 56 -10.55 -17.45 13.77
C LYS A 56 -11.59 -18.55 13.56
N LYS A 57 -11.52 -19.29 12.44
CA LYS A 57 -12.40 -20.43 12.17
C LYS A 57 -12.27 -21.51 13.23
N GLN A 58 -11.05 -21.88 13.61
CA GLN A 58 -10.81 -22.89 14.63
C GLN A 58 -11.33 -22.46 16.01
N ALA A 59 -11.12 -21.21 16.40
CA ALA A 59 -11.65 -20.66 17.65
C ALA A 59 -13.18 -20.67 17.68
N LEU A 60 -13.81 -20.37 16.54
CA LEU A 60 -15.27 -20.42 16.39
C LEU A 60 -15.81 -21.85 16.54
N GLU A 61 -15.16 -22.83 15.90
CA GLU A 61 -15.52 -24.26 16.01
C GLU A 61 -15.38 -24.77 17.45
N GLU A 62 -14.38 -24.31 18.20
CA GLU A 62 -14.23 -24.69 19.61
C GLU A 62 -15.31 -24.05 20.49
N ALA A 63 -15.55 -22.75 20.33
CA ALA A 63 -16.55 -22.02 21.11
C ALA A 63 -17.99 -22.49 20.81
N SER A 64 -18.26 -22.93 19.58
CA SER A 64 -19.52 -23.56 19.16
C SER A 64 -19.87 -24.81 19.96
N LYS A 65 -18.92 -25.45 20.66
CA LYS A 65 -19.18 -26.59 21.55
C LYS A 65 -19.81 -26.17 22.88
N THR A 66 -19.62 -24.91 23.28
CA THR A 66 -20.06 -24.37 24.57
C THR A 66 -21.18 -23.34 24.42
N VAL A 67 -21.23 -22.64 23.28
CA VAL A 67 -22.18 -21.55 23.01
C VAL A 67 -22.95 -21.84 21.72
N ASP A 68 -24.21 -21.41 21.65
CA ASP A 68 -25.07 -21.60 20.50
C ASP A 68 -24.52 -20.92 19.23
N VAL A 69 -24.51 -21.67 18.13
CA VAL A 69 -23.86 -21.31 16.85
C VAL A 69 -24.55 -20.14 16.18
N ASP A 70 -25.86 -19.99 16.39
CA ASP A 70 -26.65 -18.90 15.83
C ASP A 70 -26.22 -17.52 16.37
N ASN A 71 -25.76 -17.44 17.63
CA ASN A 71 -25.22 -16.20 18.20
C ASN A 71 -23.85 -15.83 17.63
N MET A 72 -23.14 -16.79 17.03
CA MET A 72 -21.76 -16.65 16.56
C MET A 72 -21.66 -16.47 15.04
N LYS A 73 -22.77 -16.62 14.31
CA LYS A 73 -22.82 -16.56 12.85
C LYS A 73 -22.24 -15.27 12.26
N HIS A 74 -22.49 -14.12 12.89
CA HIS A 74 -21.96 -12.82 12.44
C HIS A 74 -20.44 -12.69 12.59
N ILE A 75 -19.83 -13.48 13.49
CA ILE A 75 -18.38 -13.54 13.64
C ILE A 75 -17.78 -14.42 12.53
N ALA A 76 -18.50 -15.45 12.10
CA ALA A 76 -18.08 -16.41 11.06
C ALA A 76 -18.10 -15.86 9.63
N GLU A 77 -18.82 -14.77 9.38
CA GLU A 77 -18.95 -14.19 8.03
C GLU A 77 -17.63 -13.56 7.57
N ASP A 78 -16.83 -14.34 6.82
CA ASP A 78 -15.64 -13.82 6.16
C ASP A 78 -16.04 -13.18 4.82
N ARG A 79 -16.04 -11.85 4.78
CA ARG A 79 -16.41 -11.09 3.57
C ARG A 79 -15.39 -11.23 2.44
N THR A 80 -14.12 -10.96 2.74
CA THR A 80 -12.97 -11.02 1.84
C THR A 80 -11.71 -10.83 2.67
N LEU A 81 -10.63 -11.58 2.37
CA LEU A 81 -9.37 -11.39 3.07
C LEU A 81 -8.70 -10.09 2.63
N ILE A 82 -8.15 -9.33 3.59
CA ILE A 82 -7.43 -8.09 3.29
C ILE A 82 -6.27 -8.34 2.31
N GLY A 83 -5.57 -9.47 2.45
CA GLY A 83 -4.48 -9.86 1.54
C GLY A 83 -4.93 -10.02 0.09
N GLU A 84 -6.10 -10.61 -0.16
CA GLU A 84 -6.66 -10.74 -1.52
C GLU A 84 -7.06 -9.39 -2.11
N THR A 85 -7.64 -8.51 -1.28
CA THR A 85 -8.00 -7.16 -1.73
C THR A 85 -6.78 -6.31 -2.04
N LEU A 86 -5.70 -6.48 -1.28
CA LEU A 86 -4.45 -5.76 -1.47
C LEU A 86 -3.70 -6.26 -2.71
N GLU A 87 -3.65 -7.58 -2.93
CA GLU A 87 -3.08 -8.18 -4.14
C GLU A 87 -3.76 -7.65 -5.41
N ARG A 88 -5.11 -7.57 -5.40
CA ARG A 88 -5.86 -6.96 -6.52
C ARG A 88 -5.47 -5.50 -6.73
N SER A 89 -5.38 -4.73 -5.64
CA SER A 89 -5.03 -3.30 -5.70
C SER A 89 -3.62 -3.09 -6.26
N ALA A 90 -2.65 -3.91 -5.83
CA ALA A 90 -1.28 -3.88 -6.34
C ALA A 90 -1.22 -4.26 -7.83
N ALA A 91 -2.00 -5.26 -8.26
CA ALA A 91 -2.11 -5.64 -9.68
C ALA A 91 -2.72 -4.50 -10.53
N ASP A 92 -3.80 -3.87 -10.04
CA ASP A 92 -4.45 -2.75 -10.71
C ASP A 92 -3.51 -1.54 -10.82
N TRP A 93 -2.76 -1.24 -9.76
CA TRP A 93 -1.72 -0.21 -9.77
C TRP A 93 -0.66 -0.48 -10.85
N ASN A 94 -0.11 -1.70 -10.88
CA ASN A 94 0.89 -2.09 -11.87
C ASN A 94 0.33 -2.05 -13.30
N ALA A 95 -0.94 -2.39 -13.51
CA ALA A 95 -1.59 -2.29 -14.82
C ALA A 95 -1.73 -0.83 -15.28
N GLN A 96 -2.13 0.08 -14.39
CA GLN A 96 -2.24 1.51 -14.69
C GLN A 96 -0.88 2.13 -14.99
N LYS A 97 0.14 1.82 -14.17
CA LYS A 97 1.53 2.24 -14.38
C LYS A 97 2.06 1.78 -15.74
N ASN A 98 1.86 0.52 -16.09
CA ASN A 98 2.27 -0.02 -17.40
C ASN A 98 1.57 0.66 -18.57
N LYS A 99 0.28 1.04 -18.42
CA LYS A 99 -0.45 1.79 -19.43
C LYS A 99 0.12 3.19 -19.62
N LEU A 100 0.47 3.88 -18.52
CA LEU A 100 1.11 5.19 -18.56
C LEU A 100 2.44 5.14 -19.32
N TYR A 101 3.30 4.17 -19.02
CA TYR A 101 4.59 4.01 -19.72
C TYR A 101 4.42 3.81 -21.23
N LYS A 102 3.46 2.96 -21.64
CA LYS A 102 3.16 2.74 -23.07
C LYS A 102 2.65 4.00 -23.77
N GLN A 103 1.82 4.80 -23.10
CA GLN A 103 1.23 6.01 -23.68
C GLN A 103 2.23 7.17 -23.79
N THR A 104 3.11 7.30 -22.81
CA THR A 104 4.05 8.42 -22.72
C THR A 104 5.40 8.14 -23.40
N GLY A 105 5.73 6.87 -23.64
CA GLY A 105 7.06 6.46 -24.09
C GLY A 105 8.14 6.69 -23.04
N TYR A 106 7.74 7.06 -21.80
CA TYR A 106 8.64 7.24 -20.68
C TYR A 106 9.20 5.88 -20.29
N ARG A 107 10.53 5.75 -20.37
CA ARG A 107 11.24 4.57 -19.90
C ARG A 107 12.09 5.03 -18.71
N PRO A 108 11.79 4.58 -17.49
CA PRO A 108 12.62 4.91 -16.34
C PRO A 108 14.05 4.46 -16.62
N THR A 109 15.01 5.38 -16.45
CA THR A 109 16.43 5.02 -16.43
C THR A 109 16.66 4.26 -15.13
N SER A 110 17.12 3.02 -15.23
CA SER A 110 17.36 2.07 -14.13
C SER A 110 18.31 2.54 -13.03
N ASP A 111 18.82 3.76 -13.11
CA ASP A 111 20.00 4.22 -12.37
C ASP A 111 19.69 5.37 -11.40
N SER A 112 18.41 5.69 -11.17
CA SER A 112 18.06 6.55 -10.05
C SER A 112 18.22 5.71 -8.76
N PRO A 113 19.08 6.12 -7.81
CA PRO A 113 19.18 5.44 -6.53
C PRO A 113 17.77 5.37 -5.96
N CYS A 114 17.31 4.16 -5.63
CA CYS A 114 16.20 3.99 -4.71
C CYS A 114 16.43 5.00 -3.59
N LEU A 115 15.51 5.95 -3.41
CA LEU A 115 15.53 6.84 -2.26
C LEU A 115 15.33 5.93 -1.04
N GLY A 116 16.44 5.39 -0.55
CA GLY A 116 16.54 4.76 0.73
C GLY A 116 16.06 5.78 1.75
N ALA A 117 15.15 5.30 2.60
CA ALA A 117 14.55 6.06 3.67
C ALA A 117 13.75 7.29 3.19
N VAL A 118 12.46 7.07 2.94
CA VAL A 118 11.52 7.93 3.65
C VAL A 118 11.90 7.76 5.12
N GLU A 119 12.54 8.78 5.68
CA GLU A 119 12.74 8.92 7.11
C GLU A 119 11.31 8.96 7.67
N PHE A 120 10.77 7.80 8.03
CA PHE A 120 9.68 7.72 8.98
C PHE A 120 10.17 8.58 10.12
N LEU A 121 9.49 9.71 10.36
CA LEU A 121 9.61 10.37 11.65
C LEU A 121 9.44 9.25 12.65
N GLU A 122 10.52 8.96 13.41
CA GLU A 122 10.49 8.05 14.55
C GLU A 122 9.48 8.64 15.54
N ASP A 123 8.20 8.37 15.30
CA ASP A 123 7.18 8.53 16.31
C ASP A 123 7.40 7.35 17.22
N ASN A 124 7.88 7.64 18.43
CA ASN A 124 8.26 6.69 19.46
C ASN A 124 7.21 5.57 19.59
N GLU A 125 7.43 4.43 18.93
CA GLU A 125 6.65 3.18 19.13
C GLU A 125 6.81 2.61 20.55
N ASP A 126 7.65 3.22 21.39
CA ASP A 126 7.96 2.77 22.75
C ASP A 126 7.00 3.32 23.82
N ASP A 127 6.00 4.14 23.44
CA ASP A 127 5.01 4.69 24.38
C ASP A 127 3.84 3.71 24.62
N PHE A 128 3.31 3.09 23.57
CA PHE A 128 2.16 2.19 23.66
C PHE A 128 2.50 0.85 24.36
N GLY A 129 3.73 0.36 24.17
CA GLY A 129 4.21 -0.85 24.83
C GLY A 129 4.37 -0.68 26.35
N LYS A 130 4.82 0.49 26.79
CA LYS A 130 5.01 0.81 28.21
C LYS A 130 3.69 1.03 28.93
N GLU A 131 2.72 1.68 28.28
CA GLU A 131 1.39 1.83 28.84
C GLU A 131 0.71 0.47 29.07
N LEU A 132 0.90 -0.50 28.15
CA LEU A 132 0.38 -1.85 28.30
C LEU A 132 1.07 -2.65 29.42
N GLU A 133 2.38 -2.50 29.57
CA GLU A 133 3.16 -3.16 30.63
C GLU A 133 2.77 -2.62 32.02
N ASP A 134 2.59 -1.30 32.14
CA ASP A 134 2.13 -0.65 33.38
C ASP A 134 0.73 -1.10 33.79
N VAL A 135 -0.21 -1.24 32.85
CA VAL A 135 -1.55 -1.74 33.12
C VAL A 135 -1.52 -3.18 33.63
N LEU A 136 -0.68 -4.04 33.05
CA LEU A 136 -0.52 -5.43 33.49
C LEU A 136 0.10 -5.54 34.89
N LEU A 137 1.04 -4.64 35.24
CA LEU A 137 1.63 -4.57 36.57
C LEU A 137 0.65 -4.06 37.64
N ILE A 138 -0.24 -3.14 37.28
CA ILE A 138 -1.30 -2.63 38.17
C ILE A 138 -2.34 -3.72 38.45
N GLU A 139 -2.72 -4.52 37.45
CA GLU A 139 -3.66 -5.63 37.64
C GLU A 139 -3.05 -6.74 38.51
N HIS A 140 -1.77 -7.06 38.34
CA HIS A 140 -1.10 -8.12 39.11
C HIS A 140 -0.82 -7.75 40.58
N THR A 141 -0.82 -6.46 40.92
CA THR A 141 -0.68 -5.97 42.30
C THR A 141 -2.02 -5.81 43.02
N ARG A 142 -3.14 -6.01 42.32
CA ARG A 142 -4.50 -5.87 42.85
C ARG A 142 -5.11 -7.18 43.35
N GLU A 143 -4.45 -8.32 43.08
CA GLU A 143 -4.91 -9.67 43.46
C GLU A 143 -4.03 -10.35 44.55
N ASN A 144 -3.17 -9.61 45.26
CA ASN A 144 -2.49 -10.08 46.49
C ASN A 144 -2.87 -9.26 47.71
#